data_AF-A0AB32WQQ1-F1
#
_entry.id   AF-A0AB32WQQ1-F1
#
_cell.length_a   1.000
_cell.length_b   1.000
_cell.length_c   1.000
_cell.angle_alpha   90.00
_cell.angle_beta   90.00
_cell.angle_gamma   90.00
#
_symmetry.space_group_name_H-M   'P 1'
#
loop_
_entity.id
_entity.type
_entity.pdbx_description
1 polymer ?
#
loop_
_entity_poly.entity_id
_entity_poly.type
_entity_poly.pdbx_seq_one_letter_code
_entity_poly.pdbx_strand_id
1 'polypeptide(L)'
;MNQFKHIHTRAHTDLMRIGPQRWAVACSSVRRYQMMTSNIAEYVNSCLKHARQMPITVLIEFIIDMFQRWFHDRYEEVVKVTTPLNPWVASKCKRVAIEFCVDYYKTTILVEGYSGSIRPVGYPSEWDIPLHVKQIVVLPPPWKGQAGNPRRRRIPSTSERS
;
A
#
# COMPACT_ATOMS: atom_id res chain seq x y z
N MET A 1 -2.01 -21.26 26.21
CA MET A 1 -3.39 -21.11 25.68
C MET A 1 -4.46 -21.01 26.78
N ASN A 2 -4.35 -21.74 27.89
CA ASN A 2 -5.41 -21.82 28.92
C ASN A 2 -5.67 -20.50 29.66
N GLN A 3 -4.68 -19.61 29.77
CA GLN A 3 -4.84 -18.31 30.42
C GLN A 3 -5.81 -17.37 29.66
N PHE A 4 -5.88 -17.44 28.33
CA PHE A 4 -6.79 -16.62 27.51
C PHE A 4 -8.27 -16.97 27.73
N LYS A 5 -8.56 -18.24 28.05
CA LYS A 5 -9.91 -18.72 28.37
C LYS A 5 -10.52 -18.00 29.58
N HIS A 6 -9.69 -17.65 30.56
CA HIS A 6 -10.12 -16.97 31.78
C HIS A 6 -10.40 -15.48 31.57
N ILE A 7 -9.83 -14.87 30.53
CA ILE A 7 -10.01 -13.44 30.21
C ILE A 7 -11.23 -13.26 29.30
N HIS A 8 -11.33 -14.04 28.22
CA HIS A 8 -12.46 -13.97 27.28
C HIS A 8 -12.89 -15.35 26.81
N THR A 9 -13.81 -15.95 27.58
CA THR A 9 -14.28 -17.34 27.36
C THR A 9 -14.97 -17.52 26.01
N ARG A 10 -15.80 -16.55 25.58
CA ARG A 10 -16.53 -16.62 24.30
C ARG A 10 -15.60 -16.57 23.09
N ALA A 11 -14.64 -15.64 23.09
CA ALA A 11 -13.64 -15.54 22.03
C ALA A 11 -12.75 -16.79 21.97
N HIS A 12 -12.40 -17.36 23.13
CA HIS A 12 -11.66 -18.62 23.20
C HIS A 12 -12.45 -19.78 22.57
N THR A 13 -13.75 -19.93 22.86
CA THR A 13 -14.59 -20.96 22.22
C THR A 13 -14.71 -20.78 20.71
N ASP A 14 -14.84 -19.54 20.24
CA ASP A 14 -14.91 -19.25 18.80
C ASP A 14 -13.59 -19.55 18.09
N LEU A 15 -12.45 -19.19 18.69
CA LEU A 15 -11.12 -19.52 18.16
C LEU A 15 -10.92 -21.03 18.10
N MET A 16 -11.20 -21.76 19.18
CA MET A 16 -11.10 -23.23 19.22
C MET A 16 -11.98 -23.91 18.18
N ARG A 17 -13.18 -23.39 17.92
CA ARG A 17 -14.07 -23.87 16.86
C ARG A 17 -13.48 -23.68 15.45
N ILE A 18 -12.76 -22.59 15.21
CA ILE A 18 -12.11 -22.29 13.91
C ILE A 18 -10.86 -23.17 13.67
N GLY A 19 -10.19 -23.61 14.74
CA GLY A 19 -9.04 -24.50 14.69
C GLY A 19 -7.68 -23.78 14.61
N PRO A 20 -6.66 -24.19 15.40
CA PRO A 20 -5.35 -23.53 15.47
C PRO A 20 -4.63 -23.30 14.14
N GLN A 21 -4.89 -24.17 13.16
CA GLN A 21 -4.29 -24.14 11.84
C GLN A 21 -4.71 -22.90 11.03
N ARG A 22 -5.74 -22.18 11.48
CA ARG A 22 -6.29 -20.99 10.81
C ARG A 22 -6.04 -19.69 11.58
N TRP A 23 -5.44 -19.75 12.77
CA TRP A 23 -5.28 -18.58 13.65
C TRP A 23 -4.11 -17.70 13.26
N ALA A 24 -2.99 -18.32 12.89
CA ALA A 24 -1.77 -17.63 12.50
C ALA A 24 -1.28 -18.20 11.18
N VAL A 25 -0.74 -17.34 10.31
CA VAL A 25 -0.27 -17.73 8.98
C VAL A 25 0.86 -18.77 9.07
N ALA A 26 1.67 -18.72 10.12
CA ALA A 26 2.75 -19.69 10.40
C ALA A 26 2.25 -21.10 10.77
N CYS A 27 0.98 -21.26 11.15
CA CYS A 27 0.39 -22.56 11.50
C CYS A 27 -0.52 -23.13 10.41
N SER A 28 -0.58 -22.51 9.23
CA SER A 28 -1.34 -23.01 8.09
C SER A 28 -0.72 -24.29 7.52
N SER A 29 -1.53 -25.34 7.37
CA SER A 29 -1.12 -26.60 6.71
C SER A 29 -0.88 -26.44 5.20
N VAL A 30 -1.39 -25.35 4.60
CA VAL A 30 -1.24 -25.04 3.19
C VAL A 30 -0.12 -24.02 2.99
N ARG A 31 0.88 -24.36 2.17
CA ARG A 31 1.92 -23.43 1.71
C ARG A 31 1.27 -22.34 0.85
N ARG A 32 0.97 -21.18 1.45
CA ARG A 32 0.55 -19.99 0.71
C ARG A 32 1.79 -19.30 0.15
N TYR A 33 2.21 -19.70 -1.04
CA TYR A 33 3.22 -18.97 -1.79
C TYR A 33 2.63 -17.65 -2.30
N GLN A 34 3.48 -16.62 -2.35
CA GLN A 34 3.32 -15.34 -3.07
C GLN A 34 2.70 -14.12 -2.33
N MET A 35 1.86 -14.25 -1.31
CA MET A 35 1.28 -13.06 -0.64
C MET A 35 2.08 -12.50 0.55
N MET A 36 3.14 -13.18 0.99
CA MET A 36 3.94 -12.82 2.18
C MET A 36 5.44 -12.73 1.88
N THR A 37 5.84 -12.13 0.77
CA THR A 37 7.27 -11.83 0.55
C THR A 37 7.51 -10.35 0.81
N SER A 38 8.38 -10.02 1.78
CA SER A 38 8.94 -8.67 1.98
C SER A 38 9.41 -8.02 0.68
N ASN A 39 9.76 -8.85 -0.30
CA ASN A 39 10.10 -8.50 -1.67
C ASN A 39 9.08 -7.56 -2.37
N ILE A 40 7.78 -7.66 -2.12
CA ILE A 40 6.80 -6.75 -2.76
C ILE A 40 6.96 -5.33 -2.19
N ALA A 41 7.03 -5.20 -0.87
CA ALA A 41 7.24 -3.91 -0.22
C ALA A 41 8.60 -3.32 -0.58
N GLU A 42 9.65 -4.13 -0.65
CA GLU A 42 10.99 -3.72 -1.09
C GLU A 42 11.01 -3.29 -2.56
N TYR A 43 10.36 -4.06 -3.45
CA TYR A 43 10.22 -3.75 -4.87
C TYR A 43 9.47 -2.43 -5.08
N VAL A 44 8.30 -2.27 -4.45
CA VAL A 44 7.51 -1.03 -4.53
C VAL A 44 8.32 0.15 -3.99
N ASN A 45 9.00 0.00 -2.85
CA ASN A 45 9.86 1.06 -2.32
C ASN A 45 11.02 1.41 -3.27
N SER A 46 11.58 0.42 -3.97
CA SER A 46 12.61 0.62 -4.99
C SER A 46 12.08 1.41 -6.18
N CYS A 47 10.90 1.03 -6.71
CA CYS A 47 10.22 1.75 -7.80
C CYS A 47 9.91 3.20 -7.42
N LEU A 48 9.52 3.45 -6.16
CA LEU A 48 9.16 4.78 -5.68
C LEU A 48 10.36 5.64 -5.25
N LYS A 49 11.59 5.11 -5.27
CA LYS A 49 12.77 5.80 -4.72
C LYS A 49 12.98 7.20 -5.32
N HIS A 50 12.82 7.34 -6.64
CA HIS A 50 12.97 8.61 -7.34
C HIS A 50 11.68 9.43 -7.34
N ALA A 51 10.52 8.78 -7.52
CA ALA A 51 9.22 9.45 -7.50
C ALA A 51 8.95 10.17 -6.17
N ARG A 52 9.47 9.66 -5.03
CA ARG A 52 9.34 10.31 -3.71
C ARG A 52 10.11 11.61 -3.55
N GLN A 53 11.04 11.91 -4.46
CA GLN A 53 11.77 13.18 -4.50
C GLN A 53 11.06 14.24 -5.35
N MET A 54 9.99 13.86 -6.04
CA MET A 54 9.19 14.71 -6.91
C MET A 54 7.98 15.28 -6.15
N PRO A 55 7.26 16.27 -6.70
CA PRO A 55 6.00 16.74 -6.14
C PRO A 55 5.00 15.60 -5.91
N ILE A 56 4.15 15.75 -4.89
CA ILE A 56 3.20 14.71 -4.48
C ILE A 56 2.26 14.27 -5.61
N THR A 57 1.92 15.18 -6.53
CA THR A 57 1.12 14.89 -7.72
C THR A 57 1.79 13.87 -8.62
N VAL A 58 3.08 14.05 -8.92
CA VAL A 58 3.88 13.14 -9.75
C VAL A 58 4.06 11.78 -9.07
N LEU A 59 4.23 11.76 -7.74
CA LEU A 59 4.30 10.52 -6.97
C LEU A 59 2.99 9.73 -7.08
N ILE A 60 1.84 10.40 -6.95
CA ILE A 60 0.52 9.76 -7.04
C ILE A 60 0.28 9.24 -8.46
N GLU A 61 0.55 10.03 -9.49
CA GLU A 61 0.43 9.59 -10.89
C GLU A 61 1.28 8.35 -11.17
N PHE A 62 2.53 8.35 -10.68
CA PHE A 62 3.43 7.21 -10.83
C PHE A 62 2.91 5.95 -10.12
N ILE A 63 2.36 6.08 -8.90
CA ILE A 63 1.80 4.94 -8.15
C ILE A 63 0.59 4.38 -8.91
N ILE A 64 -0.31 5.23 -9.37
CA ILE A 64 -1.51 4.83 -10.10
C ILE A 64 -1.13 4.08 -11.38
N ASP A 65 -0.25 4.66 -12.20
CA ASP A 65 0.21 4.07 -13.45
C ASP A 65 0.94 2.72 -13.22
N MET A 66 1.79 2.63 -12.20
CA MET A 66 2.48 1.38 -11.84
C MET A 66 1.49 0.24 -11.52
N PHE A 67 0.48 0.51 -10.68
CA PHE A 67 -0.51 -0.51 -10.33
C PHE A 67 -1.41 -0.85 -11.53
N GLN A 68 -1.83 0.14 -12.32
CA GLN A 68 -2.65 -0.09 -13.50
C GLN A 68 -1.97 -1.02 -14.50
N ARG A 69 -0.69 -0.79 -14.82
CA ARG A 69 0.08 -1.69 -15.71
C ARG A 69 0.18 -3.10 -15.13
N TRP A 70 0.48 -3.21 -13.84
CA TRP A 70 0.62 -4.51 -13.18
C TRP A 70 -0.68 -5.34 -13.22
N PHE A 71 -1.83 -4.69 -13.04
CA PHE A 71 -3.13 -5.36 -13.17
C PHE A 71 -3.47 -5.66 -14.63
N HIS A 72 -3.12 -4.77 -15.56
CA HIS A 72 -3.31 -4.99 -17.00
C HIS A 72 -2.52 -6.21 -17.49
N ASP A 73 -1.23 -6.30 -17.15
CA ASP A 73 -0.36 -7.43 -17.53
C ASP A 73 -0.91 -8.76 -16.99
N ARG A 74 -1.38 -8.77 -15.74
CA ARG A 74 -2.03 -9.95 -15.14
C ARG A 74 -3.34 -10.33 -15.81
N TYR A 75 -4.13 -9.33 -16.21
CA TYR A 75 -5.35 -9.59 -16.95
C TYR A 75 -5.04 -10.22 -18.30
N GLU A 76 -4.07 -9.68 -19.03
CA GLU A 76 -3.59 -10.23 -20.30
C GLU A 76 -3.08 -11.67 -20.14
N GLU A 77 -2.34 -11.97 -19.07
CA GLU A 77 -1.92 -13.34 -18.74
C GLU A 77 -3.12 -14.26 -18.53
N VAL A 78 -4.12 -13.84 -17.75
CA VAL A 78 -5.34 -14.62 -17.49
C VAL A 78 -6.14 -14.86 -18.76
N VAL A 79 -6.23 -13.87 -19.65
CA VAL A 79 -6.91 -14.01 -20.95
C VAL A 79 -6.21 -15.05 -21.83
N LYS A 80 -4.88 -15.13 -21.75
CA LYS A 80 -4.06 -16.11 -22.50
C LYS A 80 -4.10 -17.52 -21.93
N VAL A 81 -4.59 -17.71 -20.70
CA VAL A 81 -4.73 -19.06 -20.10
C VAL A 81 -5.83 -19.82 -20.84
N THR A 82 -5.42 -20.73 -21.72
CA THR A 82 -6.30 -21.66 -22.46
C THR A 82 -6.72 -22.87 -21.62
N THR A 83 -6.06 -23.08 -20.47
CA THR A 83 -6.40 -24.16 -19.54
C THR A 83 -7.85 -23.98 -19.09
N PRO A 84 -8.68 -25.05 -19.07
CA PRO A 84 -10.05 -24.94 -18.59
C PRO A 84 -10.03 -24.56 -17.10
N LEU A 85 -10.13 -23.26 -16.85
CA LEU A 85 -10.36 -22.71 -15.53
C LEU A 85 -11.76 -23.14 -15.10
N ASN A 86 -11.90 -23.43 -13.81
CA ASN A 86 -13.23 -23.69 -13.28
C ASN A 86 -14.11 -22.45 -13.57
N PRO A 87 -15.39 -22.61 -13.95
CA PRO A 87 -16.26 -21.49 -14.33
C PRO A 87 -16.37 -20.39 -13.25
N TRP A 88 -16.33 -20.77 -11.97
CA TRP A 88 -16.33 -19.84 -10.84
C TRP A 88 -15.03 -19.03 -10.74
N VAL A 89 -13.86 -19.64 -10.97
CA VAL A 89 -12.55 -18.97 -10.99
C VAL A 89 -12.47 -18.02 -12.18
N ALA A 90 -12.89 -18.48 -13.37
CA ALA A 90 -12.93 -17.64 -14.56
C ALA A 90 -13.84 -16.42 -14.38
N SER A 91 -15.03 -16.62 -13.79
CA SER A 91 -15.97 -15.53 -13.51
C SER A 91 -15.46 -14.58 -12.43
N LYS A 92 -14.71 -15.07 -11.44
CA LYS A 92 -14.08 -14.24 -10.40
C LYS A 92 -12.94 -13.40 -10.96
N CYS A 93 -12.05 -13.98 -11.76
CA CYS A 93 -10.94 -13.27 -12.39
C CYS A 93 -11.42 -12.19 -13.36
N LYS A 94 -12.46 -12.47 -14.16
CA LYS A 94 -13.08 -11.48 -15.05
C LYS A 94 -13.70 -10.31 -14.27
N ARG A 95 -14.46 -10.58 -13.19
CA ARG A 95 -15.05 -9.51 -12.36
C ARG A 95 -14.00 -8.66 -11.66
N VAL A 96 -12.99 -9.27 -11.04
CA VAL A 96 -11.98 -8.54 -10.26
C VAL A 96 -11.11 -7.64 -11.15
N ALA A 97 -10.75 -8.08 -12.36
CA ALA A 97 -10.02 -7.23 -13.29
C ALA A 97 -10.86 -6.07 -13.82
N ILE A 98 -12.14 -6.32 -14.15
CA ILE A 98 -13.05 -5.29 -14.67
C ILE A 98 -13.46 -4.28 -13.57
N GLU A 99 -13.81 -4.71 -12.35
CA GLU A 99 -14.17 -3.76 -11.26
C GLU A 99 -12.99 -2.88 -10.82
N PHE A 100 -11.74 -3.38 -10.87
CA PHE A 100 -10.56 -2.62 -10.42
C PHE A 100 -10.03 -1.65 -11.48
N CYS A 101 -10.13 -1.99 -12.78
CA CYS A 101 -9.59 -1.17 -13.86
C CYS A 101 -10.56 -0.12 -14.41
N VAL A 102 -11.88 -0.18 -14.14
CA VAL A 102 -12.83 0.55 -15.01
C VAL A 102 -13.19 1.96 -14.52
N ASP A 103 -13.31 2.25 -13.21
CA ASP A 103 -13.86 3.56 -12.79
C ASP A 103 -13.11 4.30 -11.67
N TYR A 104 -12.70 3.63 -10.58
CA TYR A 104 -12.15 4.31 -9.39
C TYR A 104 -10.82 5.05 -9.62
N TYR A 105 -10.08 4.66 -10.65
CA TYR A 105 -8.78 5.28 -10.99
C TYR A 105 -8.84 6.17 -12.24
N LYS A 106 -10.03 6.45 -12.77
CA LYS A 106 -10.18 7.48 -13.80
C LYS A 106 -9.83 8.83 -13.19
N THR A 107 -9.02 9.61 -13.91
CA THR A 107 -8.64 10.97 -13.53
C THR A 107 -9.87 11.83 -13.24
N THR A 108 -10.99 11.61 -13.94
CA THR A 108 -12.26 12.31 -13.72
C THR A 108 -12.87 12.05 -12.34
N ILE A 109 -12.96 10.79 -11.90
CA ILE A 109 -13.50 10.40 -10.59
C ILE A 109 -12.60 10.88 -9.45
N LEU A 110 -11.28 10.79 -9.64
CA LEU A 110 -10.30 11.36 -8.73
C LEU A 110 -10.48 12.88 -8.61
N VAL A 111 -10.54 13.60 -9.73
CA VAL A 111 -10.75 15.05 -9.74
C VAL A 111 -12.07 15.44 -9.07
N GLU A 112 -13.17 14.73 -9.35
CA GLU A 112 -14.46 14.96 -8.70
C GLU A 112 -14.41 14.74 -7.18
N GLY A 113 -13.83 13.62 -6.74
CA GLY A 113 -13.70 13.29 -5.31
C GLY A 113 -12.87 14.30 -4.52
N TYR A 114 -11.84 14.89 -5.14
CA TYR A 114 -11.02 15.93 -4.52
C TYR A 114 -11.57 17.35 -4.74
N SER A 115 -12.48 17.57 -5.69
CA SER A 115 -13.07 18.89 -5.97
C SER A 115 -13.80 19.51 -4.77
N GLY A 116 -14.36 18.68 -3.88
CA GLY A 116 -15.05 19.13 -2.67
C GLY A 116 -14.15 19.31 -1.44
N SER A 117 -12.95 18.72 -1.41
CA SER A 117 -12.09 18.69 -0.21
C SER A 117 -10.92 19.67 -0.24
N ILE A 118 -10.50 20.11 -1.42
CA ILE A 118 -9.44 21.13 -1.53
C ILE A 118 -10.14 22.48 -1.49
N ARG A 119 -10.24 23.11 -0.31
CA ARG A 119 -10.35 24.57 -0.28
C ARG A 119 -9.02 25.07 -0.85
N PRO A 120 -8.97 25.65 -2.06
CA PRO A 120 -7.74 26.29 -2.48
C PRO A 120 -7.45 27.34 -1.42
N VAL A 121 -6.32 27.19 -0.74
CA VAL A 121 -5.80 28.29 0.07
C VAL A 121 -5.63 29.43 -0.94
N GLY A 122 -6.37 30.52 -0.75
CA GLY A 122 -6.41 31.64 -1.72
C GLY A 122 -5.01 32.19 -1.99
N TYR A 123 -4.87 33.07 -2.97
CA TYR A 123 -3.56 33.68 -3.23
C TYR A 123 -3.05 34.38 -1.94
N PRO A 124 -1.76 34.27 -1.59
CA PRO A 124 -1.23 34.90 -0.37
C PRO A 124 -1.51 36.41 -0.25
N SER A 125 -1.75 37.07 -1.39
CA SER A 125 -2.16 38.47 -1.53
C SER A 125 -3.55 38.77 -0.97
N GLU A 126 -4.43 37.77 -0.90
CA GLU A 126 -5.82 37.87 -0.43
C GLU A 126 -5.94 37.58 1.07
N TRP A 127 -4.83 37.23 1.73
CA TRP A 127 -4.86 36.84 3.14
C TRP A 127 -4.81 38.09 4.04
N ASP A 128 -5.84 38.27 4.85
CA ASP A 128 -5.79 39.20 5.99
C ASP A 128 -4.94 38.60 7.11
N ILE A 129 -3.62 38.79 7.01
CA ILE A 129 -2.64 38.30 7.99
C ILE A 129 -2.48 39.38 9.09
N PRO A 130 -2.86 39.11 10.35
CA PRO A 130 -2.67 40.04 11.45
C PRO A 130 -1.20 40.44 11.65
N LEU A 131 -0.95 41.67 12.08
CA LEU A 131 0.41 42.23 12.25
C LEU A 131 1.33 41.34 13.10
N HIS A 132 0.81 40.74 14.17
CA HIS A 132 1.59 39.87 15.05
C HIS A 132 2.10 38.62 14.32
N VAL A 133 1.35 38.08 13.35
CA VAL A 133 1.76 36.91 12.56
C VAL A 133 2.83 37.29 11.53
N LYS A 134 2.70 38.47 10.89
CA LYS A 134 3.73 38.99 9.97
C LYS A 134 5.08 39.20 10.65
N GLN A 135 5.08 39.40 11.96
CA GLN A 135 6.28 39.60 12.78
C GLN A 135 6.88 38.29 13.33
N ILE A 136 6.21 37.14 13.17
CA ILE A 136 6.75 35.85 13.59
C ILE A 136 7.89 35.45 12.64
N VAL A 137 9.11 35.42 13.15
CA VAL A 137 10.24 34.79 12.47
C VAL A 137 10.21 33.29 12.76
N VAL A 138 9.76 32.49 11.80
CA VAL A 138 9.79 31.03 11.91
C VAL A 138 11.22 30.54 11.69
N LEU A 139 11.92 30.25 12.77
CA LEU A 139 13.22 29.60 12.71
C LEU A 139 13.04 28.12 12.39
N PRO A 140 13.91 27.50 11.57
CA PRO A 140 13.89 26.07 11.37
C PRO A 140 14.06 25.36 12.73
N PRO A 141 13.42 24.20 12.93
CA PRO A 141 13.62 23.43 14.14
C PRO A 141 15.13 23.19 14.34
N PRO A 142 15.65 23.30 15.58
CA PRO A 142 17.08 23.17 15.86
C PRO A 142 17.64 21.77 15.55
N TRP A 143 16.77 20.83 15.22
CA TRP A 143 17.12 19.46 14.89
C TRP A 143 17.79 19.35 13.51
N LYS A 144 19.10 19.16 13.50
CA LYS A 144 19.80 18.57 12.36
C LYS A 144 19.67 17.06 12.48
N GLY A 145 18.88 16.43 11.60
CA GLY A 145 18.82 14.97 11.52
C GLY A 145 20.23 14.38 11.40
N GLN A 146 20.50 13.29 12.12
CA GLN A 146 21.76 12.58 11.93
C GLN A 146 21.85 12.18 10.45
N ALA A 147 22.91 12.64 9.76
CA ALA A 147 23.25 12.10 8.45
C ALA A 147 23.48 10.60 8.65
N GLY A 148 22.54 9.79 8.17
CA GLY A 148 22.68 8.34 8.25
C GLY A 148 23.96 7.93 7.56
N ASN A 149 24.81 7.15 8.24
CA ASN A 149 26.06 6.68 7.65
C ASN A 149 25.72 5.82 6.42
N PRO A 150 26.12 6.22 5.19
CA PRO A 150 25.87 5.42 4.00
C PRO A 150 26.55 4.06 4.18
N ARG A 151 25.76 2.99 4.34
CA ARG A 151 26.32 1.65 4.48
C ARG A 151 27.00 1.29 3.15
N ARG A 152 28.33 1.22 3.15
CA ARG A 152 29.15 0.84 1.98
C ARG A 152 28.93 -0.61 1.53
N ARG A 153 28.37 -1.47 2.39
CA ARG A 153 28.15 -2.89 2.09
C ARG A 153 26.71 -3.28 2.38
N ARG A 154 26.09 -3.96 1.40
CA ARG A 154 24.77 -4.61 1.51
C ARG A 154 24.84 -5.69 2.61
N ILE A 155 23.78 -5.81 3.41
CA ILE A 155 23.64 -6.91 4.37
C ILE A 155 23.03 -8.11 3.62
N PRO A 156 23.74 -9.24 3.49
CA PRO A 156 23.19 -10.42 2.86
C PRO A 156 22.12 -11.06 3.73
N SER A 157 21.09 -11.57 3.08
CA SER A 157 19.98 -12.28 3.73
C SER A 157 20.43 -13.65 4.25
N THR A 158 19.69 -14.24 5.20
CA THR A 158 20.05 -15.53 5.81
C THR A 158 20.24 -16.65 4.79
N SER A 159 19.49 -16.61 3.67
CA SER A 159 19.61 -17.59 2.58
C SER A 159 20.83 -17.39 1.66
N GLU A 160 21.49 -16.22 1.71
CA GLU A 160 22.73 -15.96 0.96
C GLU A 160 23.99 -16.36 1.76
N ARG A 161 23.85 -16.80 3.03
CA ARG A 161 24.96 -17.24 3.90
C ARG A 161 25.13 -18.76 3.96
N SER A 162 24.35 -19.50 3.18
CA SER A 162 24.42 -20.97 3.08
C SER A 162 25.30 -21.41 1.93
#